data_AF-A0A1L9NVF5-F1
#
_entry.id   AF-A0A1L9NVF5-F1
#
_cell.length_a   1.000
_cell.length_b   1.000
_cell.length_c   1.000
_cell.angle_alpha   90.00
_cell.angle_beta   90.00
_cell.angle_gamma   90.00
#
_symmetry.space_group_name_H-M   'P 1'
#
loop_
_entity.id
_entity.type
_entity.pdbx_description
1 polymer ?
#
loop_
_entity_poly.entity_id
_entity_poly.type
_entity_poly.pdbx_seq_one_letter_code
_entity_poly.pdbx_strand_id
1 'polypeptide(L)'
;MRAVFFAAALIIGLGTFFDQTWRAGDMTPNAAPILISADWIAATQTHAENPAAFWSGSTEAGKDWETFNGYAYAADLVIPIVSLGQETAWAPSTSRSPLGRVGWWLRWFAKALGWIITALGAAAVTGAVRQD
;
A
#
# COMPACT_ATOMS: atom_id res chain seq x y z
N MET A 1 18.47 -5.76 -16.29
CA MET A 1 18.98 -5.98 -14.92
C MET A 1 18.88 -4.74 -14.03
N ARG A 2 19.34 -3.55 -14.44
CA ARG A 2 19.23 -2.31 -13.63
C ARG A 2 17.80 -1.95 -13.19
N ALA A 3 16.82 -1.99 -14.11
CA ALA A 3 15.43 -1.65 -13.79
C ALA A 3 14.81 -2.58 -12.73
N VAL A 4 15.12 -3.89 -12.78
CA VAL A 4 14.66 -4.88 -11.78
C VAL A 4 15.26 -4.58 -10.41
N PHE A 5 16.54 -4.22 -10.35
CA PHE A 5 17.18 -3.82 -9.10
C PHE A 5 16.55 -2.55 -8.52
N PHE A 6 16.28 -1.53 -9.35
CA PHE A 6 15.59 -0.32 -8.90
C PHE A 6 14.17 -0.62 -8.40
N ALA A 7 13.40 -1.47 -9.09
CA ALA A 7 12.09 -1.90 -8.64
C ALA A 7 12.17 -2.60 -7.27
N ALA A 8 13.09 -3.55 -7.12
CA ALA A 8 13.27 -4.26 -5.85
C ALA A 8 13.67 -3.32 -4.70
N ALA A 9 14.62 -2.41 -4.93
CA ALA A 9 15.02 -1.41 -3.93
C ALA A 9 13.85 -0.48 -3.54
N LEU A 10 13.05 -0.05 -4.52
CA LEU A 10 11.88 0.78 -4.28
C LEU A 10 10.80 0.02 -3.48
N ILE A 11 10.53 -1.24 -3.82
CA ILE A 11 9.58 -2.10 -3.09
C ILE A 11 10.04 -2.33 -1.65
N ILE A 12 11.33 -2.57 -1.41
CA ILE A 12 11.86 -2.77 -0.05
C ILE A 12 11.73 -1.47 0.77
N GLY A 13 12.11 -0.33 0.20
CA GLY A 13 12.03 0.96 0.88
C GLY A 13 10.59 1.36 1.19
N LEU A 14 9.70 1.28 0.20
CA LEU A 14 8.27 1.55 0.37
C LEU A 14 7.61 0.55 1.31
N GLY A 15 7.95 -0.74 1.20
CA GLY A 15 7.40 -1.79 2.05
C GLY A 15 7.73 -1.57 3.52
N THR A 16 8.96 -1.17 3.81
CA THR A 16 9.39 -0.76 5.16
C THR A 16 8.61 0.46 5.65
N PHE A 17 8.41 1.46 4.79
CA PHE A 17 7.64 2.67 5.12
C PHE A 17 6.16 2.35 5.41
N PHE A 18 5.52 1.51 4.58
CA PHE A 18 4.11 1.17 4.74
C PHE A 18 3.88 0.18 5.88
N ASP A 19 4.84 -0.69 6.21
CA ASP A 19 4.83 -1.48 7.45
C ASP A 19 4.85 -0.57 8.70
N GLN A 20 5.66 0.50 8.68
CA GLN A 20 5.66 1.50 9.76
C GLN A 20 4.33 2.28 9.82
N THR A 21 3.78 2.66 8.67
CA THR A 21 2.46 3.31 8.58
C THR A 21 1.37 2.42 9.18
N TRP A 22 1.41 1.11 8.91
CA TRP A 22 0.51 0.14 9.53
C TRP A 22 0.69 0.04 11.04
N ARG A 23 1.93 -0.13 11.52
CA ARG A 23 2.22 -0.20 12.96
C ARG A 23 1.80 1.05 13.71
N ALA A 24 1.84 2.20 13.06
CA ALA A 24 1.39 3.48 13.61
C ALA A 24 -0.13 3.68 13.61
N GLY A 25 -0.92 2.71 13.10
CA GLY A 25 -2.38 2.81 13.02
C GLY A 25 -2.89 3.72 11.90
N ASP A 26 -2.03 4.08 10.96
CA ASP A 26 -2.31 5.05 9.90
C ASP A 26 -2.81 4.41 8.61
N MET A 27 -3.21 3.13 8.65
CA MET A 27 -3.87 2.46 7.54
C MET A 27 -5.37 2.29 7.84
N THR A 28 -6.21 2.36 6.81
CA THR A 28 -7.67 2.17 6.92
C THR A 28 -8.16 1.23 5.83
N PRO A 29 -9.30 0.54 6.04
CA PRO A 29 -10.01 -0.13 4.96
C PRO A 29 -10.31 0.86 3.84
N ASN A 30 -10.02 0.47 2.60
CA ASN A 30 -10.25 1.29 1.42
C ASN A 30 -11.64 1.01 0.81
N ALA A 31 -12.67 1.07 1.66
CA ALA A 31 -14.06 0.86 1.25
C ALA A 31 -14.98 1.80 2.04
N ALA A 32 -15.70 2.68 1.32
CA ALA A 32 -16.58 3.66 1.93
C ALA A 32 -17.65 3.06 2.86
N PRO A 33 -18.32 1.93 2.53
CA PRO A 33 -19.29 1.31 3.45
C PRO A 33 -18.68 0.85 4.77
N ILE A 34 -17.40 0.44 4.77
CA ILE A 34 -16.70 0.02 5.99
C ILE A 34 -16.32 1.25 6.82
N LEU A 35 -15.88 2.33 6.19
CA LEU A 35 -15.48 3.55 6.90
C LEU A 35 -16.61 4.19 7.72
N ILE A 36 -17.87 3.91 7.38
CA ILE A 36 -19.06 4.38 8.10
C ILE A 36 -19.76 3.29 8.92
N SER A 37 -19.23 2.06 8.95
CA SER A 37 -19.84 0.97 9.68
C SER A 37 -19.69 1.16 11.20
N ALA A 38 -20.65 0.66 11.97
CA ALA A 38 -20.62 0.75 13.43
C ALA A 38 -19.37 0.06 14.01
N ASP A 39 -19.01 -1.12 13.48
CA ASP A 39 -17.87 -1.90 13.95
C ASP A 39 -16.53 -1.18 13.70
N TRP A 40 -16.36 -0.56 12.53
CA TRP A 40 -15.16 0.21 12.24
C TRP A 40 -15.08 1.47 13.11
N ILE A 41 -16.17 2.23 13.24
CA ILE A 41 -16.22 3.42 14.10
C ILE A 41 -15.89 3.03 15.55
N ALA A 42 -16.47 1.95 16.07
CA ALA A 42 -16.16 1.44 17.39
C ALA A 42 -14.68 1.08 17.54
N ALA A 43 -14.07 0.40 16.55
CA ALA A 43 -12.63 0.13 16.54
C ALA A 43 -11.81 1.42 16.60
N THR A 44 -12.21 2.48 15.87
CA THR A 44 -11.49 3.75 15.89
C THR A 44 -11.53 4.48 17.24
N GLN A 45 -12.56 4.22 18.05
CA GLN A 45 -12.75 4.84 19.36
C GLN A 45 -12.11 4.03 20.48
N THR A 46 -12.15 2.70 20.37
CA THR A 46 -11.70 1.78 21.43
C THR A 46 -10.25 1.33 21.28
N HIS A 47 -9.72 1.34 20.05
CA HIS A 47 -8.37 0.89 19.70
C HIS A 47 -7.66 1.92 18.83
N ALA A 48 -7.70 3.19 19.28
CA ALA A 48 -7.28 4.35 18.50
C ALA A 48 -5.82 4.29 18.02
N GLU A 49 -4.95 3.54 18.70
CA GLU A 49 -3.56 3.29 18.35
C GLU A 49 -3.39 2.50 17.06
N ASN A 50 -4.27 1.52 16.79
CA ASN A 50 -4.27 0.79 15.52
C ASN A 50 -5.63 0.12 15.25
N PRO A 51 -6.65 0.89 14.82
CA PRO A 51 -7.98 0.35 14.59
C PRO A 51 -8.02 -0.70 13.48
N ALA A 52 -7.15 -0.56 12.48
CA ALA A 52 -7.05 -1.49 11.36
C ALA A 52 -6.60 -2.88 11.82
N ALA A 53 -5.57 -2.95 12.67
CA ALA A 53 -5.09 -4.21 13.22
C ALA A 53 -6.14 -4.89 14.12
N PHE A 54 -6.83 -4.12 14.96
CA PHE A 54 -7.92 -4.66 15.79
C PHE A 54 -9.07 -5.18 14.91
N TRP A 55 -9.63 -4.33 14.05
CA TRP A 55 -10.82 -4.64 13.25
C TRP A 55 -10.61 -5.81 12.27
N SER A 56 -9.38 -6.02 11.76
CA SER A 56 -9.04 -7.16 10.90
C SER A 56 -8.67 -8.44 11.67
N GLY A 57 -8.76 -8.42 13.01
CA GLY A 57 -8.50 -9.57 13.85
C GLY A 57 -9.45 -10.74 13.58
N SER A 58 -9.04 -11.96 13.92
CA SER A 58 -9.76 -13.21 13.60
C SER A 58 -11.16 -13.34 14.19
N THR A 59 -11.50 -12.52 15.19
CA THR A 59 -12.80 -12.51 15.88
C THR A 59 -13.67 -11.32 15.51
N GLU A 60 -13.12 -10.34 14.78
CA GLU A 60 -13.76 -9.06 14.55
C GLU A 60 -14.48 -9.00 13.20
N ALA A 61 -15.24 -7.93 12.97
CA ALA A 61 -16.04 -7.75 11.76
C ALA A 61 -15.21 -7.78 10.46
N GLY A 62 -13.92 -7.42 10.52
CA GLY A 62 -12.98 -7.45 9.40
C GLY A 62 -12.18 -8.75 9.27
N LYS A 63 -12.53 -9.84 9.97
CA LYS A 63 -11.78 -11.11 9.92
C LYS A 63 -11.60 -11.73 8.53
N ASP A 64 -12.55 -11.46 7.62
CA ASP A 64 -12.52 -11.93 6.22
C ASP A 64 -11.95 -10.85 5.28
N TRP A 65 -11.51 -9.71 5.82
CA TRP A 65 -10.82 -8.67 5.07
C TRP A 65 -9.36 -9.06 4.81
N GLU A 66 -8.79 -8.52 3.74
CA GLU A 66 -7.40 -8.78 3.39
C GLU A 66 -6.46 -8.36 4.53
N THR A 67 -5.54 -9.23 4.95
CA THR A 67 -4.58 -8.89 6.00
C THR A 67 -3.51 -7.98 5.43
N PHE A 68 -3.20 -6.88 6.12
CA PHE A 68 -2.22 -5.94 5.59
C PHE A 68 -0.81 -6.53 5.56
N ASN A 69 -0.11 -6.29 4.44
CA ASN A 69 1.31 -6.55 4.30
C ASN A 69 1.99 -5.40 3.54
N GLY A 70 2.91 -4.69 4.20
CA GLY A 70 3.56 -3.50 3.63
C GLY A 70 4.34 -3.76 2.34
N TYR A 71 4.99 -4.92 2.20
CA TYR A 71 5.77 -5.26 1.01
C TYR A 71 4.89 -5.62 -0.19
N ALA A 72 3.82 -6.38 0.04
CA ALA A 72 2.81 -6.64 -0.98
C ALA A 72 2.08 -5.36 -1.38
N TYR A 73 1.78 -4.48 -0.43
CA TYR A 73 1.27 -3.13 -0.69
C TYR A 73 2.22 -2.33 -1.59
N ALA A 74 3.52 -2.31 -1.27
CA ALA A 74 4.51 -1.64 -2.10
C ALA A 74 4.64 -2.26 -3.50
N ALA A 75 4.52 -3.59 -3.62
CA ALA A 75 4.52 -4.27 -4.91
C ALA A 75 3.31 -3.88 -5.76
N ASP A 76 2.10 -3.80 -5.18
CA ASP A 76 0.90 -3.29 -5.87
C ASP A 76 1.09 -1.88 -6.41
N LEU A 77 1.80 -1.01 -5.66
CA LEU A 77 2.07 0.35 -6.11
C LEU A 77 3.12 0.42 -7.23
N VAL A 78 4.17 -0.39 -7.15
CA VAL A 78 5.34 -0.27 -8.05
C VAL A 78 5.18 -1.11 -9.31
N ILE A 79 4.43 -2.21 -9.27
CA ILE A 79 4.27 -3.13 -10.41
C ILE A 79 2.82 -3.02 -10.91
N PRO A 80 2.53 -2.12 -11.87
CA PRO A 80 1.17 -1.74 -12.25
C PRO A 80 0.34 -2.87 -12.87
N ILE A 81 0.98 -3.97 -13.26
CA ILE A 81 0.34 -5.14 -13.87
C ILE A 81 0.05 -6.26 -12.86
N VAL A 82 0.48 -6.11 -11.61
CA VAL A 82 0.24 -7.06 -10.53
C VAL A 82 -0.84 -6.49 -9.60
N SER A 83 -1.73 -7.36 -9.13
CA SER A 83 -2.70 -7.04 -8.08
C SER A 83 -2.68 -8.14 -7.03
N LEU A 84 -2.05 -7.84 -5.89
CA LEU A 84 -2.03 -8.65 -4.68
C LEU A 84 -3.18 -8.26 -3.72
N GLY A 85 -4.06 -7.34 -4.12
CA GLY A 85 -5.25 -6.93 -3.38
C GLY A 85 -5.00 -5.93 -2.25
N GLN A 86 -3.74 -5.61 -1.93
CA GLN A 86 -3.36 -4.78 -0.79
C GLN A 86 -3.74 -3.32 -1.00
N GLU A 87 -3.47 -2.75 -2.17
CA GLU A 87 -3.90 -1.39 -2.49
C GLU A 87 -5.44 -1.28 -2.53
N THR A 88 -6.11 -2.29 -3.07
CA THR A 88 -7.58 -2.29 -3.15
C THR A 88 -8.20 -2.37 -1.77
N ALA A 89 -7.60 -3.13 -0.84
CA ALA A 89 -8.12 -3.32 0.50
C ALA A 89 -7.74 -2.20 1.48
N TRP A 90 -6.60 -1.54 1.29
CA TRP A 90 -6.01 -0.64 2.30
C TRP A 90 -5.59 0.73 1.73
N ALA A 91 -5.80 1.78 2.52
CA ALA A 91 -5.38 3.13 2.20
C ALA A 91 -4.72 3.82 3.41
N PRO A 92 -3.67 4.66 3.20
CA PRO A 92 -3.15 5.51 4.25
C PRO A 92 -4.21 6.54 4.67
N SER A 93 -4.36 6.72 5.98
CA SER A 93 -5.25 7.70 6.56
C SER A 93 -4.66 9.10 6.47
N THR A 94 -5.43 10.05 5.96
CA THR A 94 -5.04 11.47 5.89
C THR A 94 -5.42 12.27 7.14
N SER A 95 -6.21 11.68 8.05
CA SER A 95 -6.76 12.36 9.23
C SER A 95 -6.11 11.97 10.56
N ARG A 96 -5.38 10.85 10.59
CA ARG A 96 -4.82 10.30 11.84
C ARG A 96 -3.48 10.92 12.24
N SER A 97 -2.49 10.88 11.35
CA SER A 97 -1.15 11.42 11.66
C SER A 97 -0.43 12.01 10.43
N PRO A 98 0.72 12.70 10.62
CA PRO A 98 1.60 13.10 9.53
C PRO A 98 2.10 11.92 8.67
N LEU A 99 2.34 10.75 9.28
CA LEU A 99 2.89 9.59 8.57
C LEU A 99 1.90 9.05 7.53
N GLY A 100 0.62 8.89 7.89
CA GLY A 100 -0.43 8.54 6.94
C GLY A 100 -0.62 9.55 5.81
N ARG A 101 -0.50 10.86 6.09
CA ARG A 101 -0.54 11.91 5.05
C ARG A 101 0.64 11.81 4.08
N VAL A 102 1.85 11.55 4.59
CA VAL A 102 3.03 11.29 3.75
C VAL A 102 2.80 10.03 2.90
N GLY A 103 2.28 8.95 3.50
CA GLY A 103 1.98 7.71 2.80
C GLY A 103 0.95 7.88 1.68
N TRP A 104 -0.06 8.74 1.88
CA TRP A 104 -1.05 9.07 0.87
C TRP A 104 -0.42 9.71 -0.37
N TRP A 105 0.50 10.67 -0.19
CA TRP A 105 1.22 11.28 -1.31
C TRP A 105 2.25 10.33 -1.93
N LEU A 106 2.99 9.59 -1.10
CA LEU A 106 4.03 8.66 -1.54
C LEU A 106 3.49 7.59 -2.48
N ARG A 107 2.24 7.13 -2.27
CA ARG A 107 1.51 6.24 -3.19
C ARG A 107 1.50 6.75 -4.63
N TRP A 108 1.17 8.02 -4.85
CA TRP A 108 1.09 8.59 -6.19
C TRP A 108 2.45 8.59 -6.89
N PHE A 109 3.52 8.96 -6.16
CA PHE A 109 4.88 8.93 -6.68
C PHE A 109 5.35 7.51 -6.99
N ALA A 110 5.07 6.56 -6.09
CA ALA A 110 5.40 5.14 -6.27
C ALA A 110 4.76 4.58 -7.54
N LYS A 111 3.47 4.86 -7.76
CA LYS A 111 2.75 4.45 -8.98
C LYS A 111 3.32 5.04 -10.25
N ALA A 112 3.60 6.34 -10.25
CA ALA A 112 4.17 7.01 -11.41
C ALA A 112 5.54 6.42 -11.78
N LEU A 113 6.41 6.21 -10.78
CA LEU A 113 7.71 5.55 -10.98
C LEU A 113 7.54 4.10 -11.43
N GLY A 114 6.58 3.36 -10.88
CA GLY A 114 6.27 1.99 -11.27
C GLY A 114 5.94 1.84 -12.75
N TRP A 115 5.10 2.74 -13.28
CA TRP A 115 4.80 2.80 -14.71
C TRP A 115 6.05 3.10 -15.56
N ILE A 116 6.89 4.05 -15.13
CA ILE A 116 8.15 4.36 -15.84
C ILE A 116 9.09 3.15 -15.86
N ILE A 117 9.31 2.51 -14.70
CA ILE A 117 10.20 1.35 -14.57
C ILE A 117 9.69 0.18 -15.42
N THR A 118 8.38 -0.05 -15.41
CA THR A 118 7.75 -1.11 -16.20
C THR A 118 7.89 -0.85 -17.70
N ALA A 119 7.64 0.38 -18.16
CA ALA A 119 7.82 0.75 -19.56
C ALA A 119 9.27 0.62 -20.03
N LEU A 120 10.24 1.08 -19.23
CA LEU A 120 11.66 0.91 -19.51
C LEU A 120 12.08 -0.56 -19.52
N GLY A 121 11.55 -1.36 -18.59
CA GLY A 121 11.75 -2.80 -18.55
C GLY A 121 11.24 -3.48 -19.82
N ALA A 122 10.02 -3.17 -20.24
CA ALA A 122 9.43 -3.68 -21.47
C ALA A 122 10.24 -3.28 -22.72
N ALA A 123 10.61 -2.00 -22.83
CA ALA A 123 11.42 -1.48 -23.94
C ALA A 123 12.80 -2.15 -24.05
N ALA A 124 13.41 -2.47 -22.91
CA ALA A 124 14.69 -3.19 -22.88
C ALA A 124 14.54 -4.66 -23.33
N VAL A 125 13.43 -5.32 -22.99
CA VAL A 125 13.15 -6.70 -23.41
C VAL A 125 12.82 -6.77 -24.91
N THR A 126 12.11 -5.80 -25.45
CA THR A 126 11.73 -5.77 -26.88
C THR A 126 12.85 -5.24 -27.79
N GLY A 127 13.96 -4.75 -27.23
CA GLY A 127 15.06 -4.15 -28.01
C GLY A 127 14.72 -2.76 -28.58
N ALA A 128 13.66 -2.12 -28.10
CA ALA A 128 13.28 -0.76 -28.50
C ALA A 128 14.28 0.31 -28.05
N VAL A 129 15.12 0.00 -27.05
CA VAL A 129 16.24 0.86 -26.64
C VAL A 129 17.46 0.52 -27.51
N ARG A 130 17.63 1.23 -28.62
CA ARG A 130 18.94 1.29 -29.32
C ARG A 130 19.85 2.26 -28.56
N GLN A 131 21.05 1.80 -28.23
CA GLN A 131 22.16 2.69 -27.90
C GLN A 131 22.89 2.93 -29.22
N ASP A 132 22.81 4.16 -29.72
CA ASP A 132 23.65 4.65 -30.81
C ASP A 132 25.06 4.98 -30.27
#